data_AF-A0A495YCH1-F1
#
_entry.id   AF-A0A495YCH1-F1
#
_cell.length_a   1.000
_cell.length_b   1.000
_cell.length_c   1.000
_cell.angle_alpha   90.00
_cell.angle_beta   90.00
_cell.angle_gamma   90.00
#
_symmetry.space_group_name_H-M   'P 1'
#
loop_
_entity.id
_entity.type
_entity.pdbx_description
1 polymer ?
#
loop_
_entity_poly.entity_id
_entity_poly.type
_entity_poly.pdbx_seq_one_letter_code
_entity_poly.pdbx_strand_id
1 'polypeptide(L)'
;MERFKPDMGCCRVAREQAELCCGHAQQLACATAALAHRFDTAPDQAGRILADVMSTFPDRIAVFLAEALRVRRFDVFSASAARICASLPTKAERHAFRDQIVGSLCAADLSTFDERMSAEWRRLRGK
;
A
#
# COMPACT_ATOMS: atom_id res chain seq x y z
N MET A 1 -1.58 -19.27 3.06
CA MET A 1 -0.72 -18.39 2.24
C MET A 1 -0.03 -17.44 3.20
N GLU A 2 1.28 -17.51 3.30
CA GLU A 2 2.07 -16.59 4.14
C GLU A 2 1.95 -15.17 3.55
N ARG A 3 1.84 -14.15 4.42
CA ARG A 3 1.64 -12.74 4.03
C ARG A 3 2.98 -12.05 3.79
N PHE A 4 3.00 -11.05 2.91
CA PHE A 4 4.13 -10.13 2.77
C PHE A 4 4.43 -9.48 4.13
N LYS A 5 5.69 -9.42 4.53
CA LYS A 5 6.16 -8.73 5.74
C LYS A 5 7.25 -7.73 5.35
N PRO A 6 7.52 -6.73 6.21
CA PRO A 6 8.75 -5.95 6.09
C PRO A 6 9.97 -6.90 6.00
N ASP A 7 10.91 -6.58 5.12
CA ASP A 7 12.13 -7.37 4.83
C ASP A 7 11.92 -8.75 4.20
N MET A 8 10.70 -9.12 3.82
CA MET A 8 10.42 -10.42 3.17
C MET A 8 10.85 -10.41 1.69
N GLY A 9 11.75 -11.32 1.31
CA GLY A 9 12.22 -11.50 -0.06
C GLY A 9 11.36 -12.41 -0.93
N CYS A 10 10.37 -13.13 -0.38
CA CYS A 10 9.44 -13.93 -1.17
C CYS A 10 8.12 -14.19 -0.43
N CYS A 11 6.99 -14.15 -1.13
CA CYS A 11 5.67 -14.51 -0.58
C CYS A 11 5.56 -16.00 -0.15
N ARG A 12 6.57 -16.82 -0.45
CA ARG A 12 6.74 -18.20 0.03
C ARG A 12 8.03 -18.29 0.85
N VAL A 13 7.91 -18.39 2.17
CA VAL A 13 9.07 -18.43 3.08
C VAL A 13 9.96 -19.64 2.78
N ALA A 14 9.37 -20.78 2.41
CA ALA A 14 10.13 -21.98 2.03
C ALA A 14 11.08 -21.76 0.83
N ARG A 15 10.75 -20.83 -0.09
CA ARG A 15 11.64 -20.50 -1.21
C ARG A 15 12.75 -19.56 -0.78
N GLU A 16 12.45 -18.62 0.11
CA GLU A 16 13.44 -17.73 0.70
C GLU A 16 14.48 -18.51 1.51
N GLN A 17 14.04 -19.47 2.33
CA GLN A 17 14.92 -20.37 3.08
C GLN A 17 15.84 -21.23 2.20
N ALA A 18 15.44 -21.46 0.95
CA ALA A 18 16.23 -22.20 -0.04
C ALA A 18 17.03 -21.28 -0.99
N GLU A 19 17.10 -19.97 -0.71
CA GLU A 19 17.74 -18.95 -1.57
C GLU A 19 17.15 -18.88 -3.00
N LEU A 20 15.90 -19.32 -3.17
CA LEU A 20 15.15 -19.32 -4.42
C LEU A 20 14.13 -18.17 -4.47
N CYS A 21 14.47 -17.04 -3.83
CA CYS A 21 13.65 -15.85 -3.82
C CYS A 21 13.28 -15.42 -5.24
N CYS A 22 12.00 -15.08 -5.43
CA CYS A 22 11.57 -14.45 -6.65
C CYS A 22 12.27 -13.08 -6.79
N GLY A 23 12.62 -12.67 -8.01
CA GLY A 23 13.13 -11.31 -8.25
C GLY A 23 12.08 -10.25 -7.90
N HIS A 24 12.52 -9.01 -7.67
CA HIS A 24 11.66 -7.91 -7.21
C HIS A 24 10.39 -7.69 -8.07
N ALA A 25 10.52 -7.75 -9.40
CA ALA A 25 9.38 -7.62 -10.32
C ALA A 25 8.34 -8.75 -10.14
N GLN A 26 8.79 -9.97 -9.90
CA GLN A 26 7.93 -11.12 -9.68
C GLN A 26 7.25 -11.05 -8.30
N GLN A 27 7.96 -10.58 -7.27
CA GLN A 27 7.38 -10.34 -5.95
C GLN A 27 6.26 -9.30 -6.02
N LEU A 28 6.50 -8.18 -6.73
CA LEU A 28 5.50 -7.13 -6.93
C LEU A 28 4.28 -7.68 -7.69
N ALA A 29 4.48 -8.46 -8.76
CA ALA A 29 3.39 -9.11 -9.48
C ALA A 29 2.56 -10.03 -8.57
N CYS A 30 3.21 -10.80 -7.70
CA CYS A 30 2.52 -11.62 -6.70
C CYS A 30 1.74 -10.79 -5.68
N ALA A 31 2.31 -9.67 -5.22
CA ALA A 31 1.64 -8.76 -4.28
C ALA A 31 0.38 -8.13 -4.90
N THR A 32 0.49 -7.65 -6.14
CA THR A 32 -0.63 -7.10 -6.91
C THR A 32 -1.72 -8.15 -7.12
N ALA A 33 -1.36 -9.37 -7.53
CA ALA A 33 -2.32 -10.46 -7.73
C ALA A 33 -3.01 -10.88 -6.41
N ALA A 34 -2.25 -10.96 -5.31
CA ALA A 34 -2.80 -11.27 -3.99
C ALA A 34 -3.74 -10.17 -3.50
N LEU A 35 -3.40 -8.90 -3.75
CA LEU A 35 -4.24 -7.76 -3.43
C LEU A 35 -5.54 -7.78 -4.23
N ALA A 36 -5.47 -7.97 -5.55
CA ALA A 36 -6.65 -8.09 -6.42
C ALA A 36 -7.58 -9.20 -5.95
N HIS A 37 -7.03 -10.40 -5.70
CA HIS A 37 -7.81 -11.52 -5.19
C HIS A 37 -8.47 -11.22 -3.84
N ARG A 38 -7.81 -10.45 -2.96
CA ARG A 38 -8.38 -10.06 -1.67
C ARG A 38 -9.46 -9.01 -1.77
N PHE A 39 -9.36 -8.08 -2.71
CA PHE A 39 -10.47 -7.17 -3.00
C PHE A 39 -11.72 -7.92 -3.43
N ASP A 40 -11.57 -8.99 -4.22
CA ASP A 40 -12.69 -9.78 -4.72
C ASP A 40 -13.31 -10.70 -3.64
N THR A 41 -12.48 -11.28 -2.77
CA THR A 41 -12.92 -12.36 -1.86
C THR A 41 -13.12 -11.94 -0.41
N ALA A 42 -12.44 -10.90 0.05
CA ALA A 42 -12.47 -10.47 1.46
C ALA A 42 -12.10 -8.97 1.58
N PRO A 43 -12.96 -8.05 1.11
CA PRO A 43 -12.66 -6.62 1.08
C PRO A 43 -12.37 -6.03 2.47
N ASP A 44 -13.00 -6.55 3.53
CA ASP A 44 -12.73 -6.11 4.91
C ASP A 44 -11.29 -6.43 5.37
N GLN A 45 -10.66 -7.43 4.76
CA GLN A 45 -9.28 -7.80 5.03
C GLN A 45 -8.30 -7.08 4.08
N ALA A 46 -8.79 -6.42 3.03
CA ALA A 46 -7.95 -5.77 2.02
C ALA A 46 -7.09 -4.65 2.63
N GLY A 47 -7.59 -3.95 3.66
CA GLY A 47 -6.82 -2.92 4.36
C GLY A 47 -5.53 -3.43 5.00
N ARG A 48 -5.52 -4.67 5.53
CA ARG A 48 -4.33 -5.28 6.15
C ARG A 48 -3.29 -5.65 5.10
N ILE A 49 -3.70 -6.34 4.03
CA ILE A 49 -2.77 -6.69 2.96
C ILE A 49 -2.24 -5.43 2.25
N LEU A 50 -3.06 -4.38 2.09
CA LEU A 50 -2.59 -3.09 1.58
C LEU A 50 -1.47 -2.51 2.44
N ALA A 51 -1.61 -2.55 3.77
CA ALA A 51 -0.58 -2.05 4.66
C ALA A 51 0.72 -2.85 4.50
N ASP A 52 0.61 -4.18 4.49
CA ASP A 52 1.75 -5.09 4.29
C ASP A 52 2.49 -4.79 2.98
N VAL A 53 1.78 -4.76 1.84
CA VAL A 53 2.41 -4.57 0.52
C VAL A 53 2.95 -3.15 0.32
N MET A 54 2.31 -2.12 0.88
CA MET A 54 2.82 -0.75 0.81
C MET A 54 4.09 -0.57 1.64
N SER A 55 4.19 -1.25 2.79
CA SER A 55 5.42 -1.28 3.58
C SER A 55 6.54 -2.08 2.91
N THR A 56 6.21 -3.17 2.22
CA THR A 56 7.20 -3.97 1.46
C THR A 56 7.67 -3.26 0.18
N PHE A 57 6.79 -2.52 -0.50
CA PHE A 57 7.09 -1.85 -1.78
C PHE A 57 6.80 -0.34 -1.72
N PRO A 58 7.56 0.43 -0.94
CA PRO A 58 7.27 1.85 -0.70
C PRO A 58 7.45 2.76 -1.93
N ASP A 59 8.16 2.30 -2.96
CA ASP A 59 8.36 2.98 -4.25
C ASP A 59 7.34 2.56 -5.33
N ARG A 60 6.37 1.69 -5.00
CA ARG A 60 5.38 1.13 -5.93
C ARG A 60 3.94 1.39 -5.54
N ILE A 61 3.68 2.44 -4.76
CA ILE A 61 2.35 2.77 -4.25
C ILE A 61 1.33 2.96 -5.39
N ALA A 62 1.77 3.54 -6.52
CA ALA A 62 0.95 3.74 -7.71
C ALA A 62 0.34 2.44 -8.27
N VAL A 63 1.05 1.30 -8.13
CA VAL A 63 0.58 -0.01 -8.61
C VAL A 63 -0.61 -0.48 -7.78
N PHE A 64 -0.55 -0.31 -6.46
CA PHE A 64 -1.65 -0.68 -5.57
C PHE A 64 -2.85 0.27 -5.70
N LEU A 65 -2.59 1.55 -6.00
CA LEU A 65 -3.65 2.49 -6.33
C LEU A 65 -4.39 2.07 -7.60
N ALA A 66 -3.67 1.72 -8.67
CA ALA A 66 -4.27 1.31 -9.93
C ALA A 66 -5.22 0.11 -9.74
N GLU A 67 -4.81 -0.89 -8.95
CA GLU A 67 -5.69 -2.01 -8.61
C GLU A 67 -6.92 -1.58 -7.80
N ALA A 68 -6.74 -0.73 -6.79
CA ALA A 68 -7.85 -0.24 -5.98
C ALA A 68 -8.86 0.56 -6.80
N LEU A 69 -8.40 1.38 -7.75
CA LEU A 69 -9.27 2.10 -8.68
C LEU A 69 -10.00 1.14 -9.62
N ARG A 70 -9.30 0.14 -10.17
CA ARG A 70 -9.88 -0.89 -11.05
C ARG A 70 -11.05 -1.62 -10.41
N VAL A 71 -10.97 -1.92 -9.11
CA VAL A 71 -12.03 -2.62 -8.35
C VAL A 71 -12.95 -1.67 -7.57
N ARG A 72 -12.84 -0.34 -7.76
CA ARG A 72 -13.63 0.69 -7.05
C ARG A 72 -13.56 0.54 -5.51
N ARG A 73 -12.34 0.39 -5.00
CA ARG A 73 -12.00 0.28 -3.56
C ARG A 73 -11.01 1.37 -3.12
N PHE A 74 -11.15 2.57 -3.70
CA PHE A 74 -10.31 3.72 -3.35
C PHE A 74 -10.45 4.09 -1.86
N ASP A 75 -11.61 3.91 -1.27
CA ASP A 75 -11.88 4.13 0.15
C ASP A 75 -10.94 3.31 1.06
N VAL A 76 -10.78 2.02 0.75
CA VAL A 76 -9.89 1.10 1.49
C VAL A 76 -8.43 1.47 1.27
N PHE A 77 -8.06 1.76 0.02
CA PHE A 77 -6.72 2.22 -0.33
C PHE A 77 -6.36 3.49 0.43
N SER A 78 -7.22 4.51 0.36
CA SER A 78 -6.99 5.84 0.92
C SER A 78 -6.83 5.76 2.44
N ALA A 79 -7.60 4.92 3.12
CA ALA A 79 -7.45 4.70 4.56
C ALA A 79 -6.08 4.09 4.94
N SER A 80 -5.62 3.07 4.23
CA SER A 80 -4.30 2.46 4.50
C SER A 80 -3.15 3.38 4.09
N ALA A 81 -3.23 3.98 2.91
CA ALA A 81 -2.23 4.90 2.38
C ALA A 81 -2.06 6.15 3.28
N ALA A 82 -3.16 6.73 3.76
CA ALA A 82 -3.12 7.89 4.65
C ALA A 82 -2.39 7.58 5.96
N ARG A 83 -2.62 6.41 6.57
CA ARG A 83 -1.93 5.97 7.80
C ARG A 83 -0.43 5.81 7.57
N ILE A 84 -0.04 5.16 6.48
CA ILE A 84 1.37 4.96 6.14
C ILE A 84 2.03 6.31 5.87
N CYS A 85 1.45 7.13 5.00
CA CYS A 85 1.99 8.45 4.68
C CYS A 85 2.13 9.31 5.93
N ALA A 86 1.10 9.39 6.78
CA ALA A 86 1.17 10.15 8.03
C ALA A 86 2.22 9.62 9.01
N SER A 87 2.57 8.33 8.96
CA SER A 87 3.60 7.74 9.81
C SER A 87 5.04 8.09 9.39
N LEU A 88 5.24 8.48 8.12
CA LEU A 88 6.56 8.81 7.60
C LEU A 88 7.16 10.01 8.34
N PRO A 89 8.43 9.94 8.77
CA PRO A 89 9.00 10.93 9.67
C PRO A 89 9.16 12.30 9.02
N THR A 90 9.66 12.35 7.78
CA THR A 90 10.01 13.61 7.13
C THR A 90 8.93 14.12 6.17
N LYS A 91 8.88 15.43 5.99
CA LYS A 91 8.00 16.07 4.98
C LYS A 91 8.34 15.58 3.57
N ALA A 92 9.62 15.36 3.28
CA ALA A 92 10.10 14.89 1.99
C ALA A 92 9.56 13.49 1.67
N GLU A 93 9.63 12.53 2.61
CA GLU A 93 9.07 11.19 2.40
C GLU A 93 7.56 11.22 2.18
N ARG A 94 6.83 12.06 2.92
CA ARG A 94 5.38 12.24 2.73
C ARG A 94 5.04 12.81 1.36
N HIS A 95 5.82 13.77 0.88
CA HIS A 95 5.66 14.32 -0.47
C HIS A 95 6.00 13.27 -1.53
N ALA A 96 7.12 12.54 -1.38
CA ALA A 96 7.49 11.46 -2.30
C ALA A 96 6.43 10.35 -2.37
N PHE A 97 5.80 10.01 -1.24
CA PHE A 97 4.66 9.11 -1.23
C PHE A 97 3.48 9.68 -2.03
N ARG A 98 3.10 10.94 -1.77
CA ARG A 98 1.97 11.61 -2.43
C ARG A 98 2.20 11.77 -3.94
N ASP A 99 3.42 12.06 -4.35
CA ASP A 99 3.79 12.28 -5.76
C ASP A 99 3.62 11.00 -6.60
N GLN A 100 3.71 9.81 -5.98
CA GLN A 100 3.43 8.55 -6.67
C GLN A 100 1.95 8.42 -7.07
N ILE A 101 1.02 9.06 -6.36
CA ILE A 101 -0.42 8.84 -6.53
C ILE A 101 -1.17 10.04 -7.13
N VAL A 102 -0.66 11.26 -6.94
CA VAL A 102 -1.37 12.50 -7.27
C VAL A 102 -1.82 12.56 -8.73
N GLY A 103 -1.00 12.08 -9.67
CA GLY A 103 -1.31 12.11 -11.10
C GLY A 103 -2.41 11.13 -11.53
N SER A 104 -2.78 10.17 -10.68
CA SER A 104 -3.79 9.14 -10.98
C SER A 104 -5.13 9.39 -10.27
N LEU A 105 -5.21 10.38 -9.38
CA LEU A 105 -6.43 10.69 -8.63
C LEU A 105 -7.19 11.85 -9.26
N CYS A 106 -8.52 11.76 -9.23
CA CYS A 106 -9.35 12.93 -9.49
C CYS A 106 -9.26 13.91 -8.31
N ALA A 107 -9.71 15.16 -8.51
CA ALA A 107 -9.65 16.19 -7.47
C ALA A 107 -10.38 15.79 -6.18
N ALA A 108 -11.53 15.11 -6.28
CA ALA A 108 -12.30 14.67 -5.13
C ALA A 108 -11.60 13.57 -4.32
N ASP A 109 -11.01 12.59 -5.01
CA ASP A 109 -10.25 11.50 -4.38
C ASP A 109 -8.98 12.03 -3.72
N LEU A 110 -8.30 12.97 -4.37
CA LEU A 110 -7.12 13.62 -3.82
C LEU A 110 -7.45 14.42 -2.54
N SER A 111 -8.55 15.19 -2.54
CA SER A 111 -9.03 15.89 -1.33
C SER A 111 -9.31 14.91 -0.21
N THR A 112 -10.02 13.81 -0.52
CA THR A 112 -10.34 12.76 0.46
C THR A 112 -9.08 12.15 1.08
N PHE A 113 -8.05 11.89 0.26
CA PHE A 113 -6.76 11.41 0.74
C PHE A 113 -6.06 12.44 1.64
N ASP A 114 -5.97 13.70 1.20
CA ASP A 114 -5.28 14.76 1.93
C ASP A 114 -5.94 15.04 3.29
N GLU A 115 -7.27 14.99 3.36
CA GLU A 115 -8.04 15.09 4.61
C GLU A 115 -7.75 13.93 5.58
N ARG A 116 -7.78 12.69 5.08
CA ARG A 116 -7.47 11.50 5.89
C ARG A 116 -6.03 11.52 6.40
N MET A 117 -5.08 11.86 5.53
CA MET A 117 -3.66 11.97 5.90
C MET A 117 -3.47 13.05 6.97
N SER A 118 -4.11 14.21 6.81
CA SER A 118 -4.05 15.29 7.80
C SER A 118 -4.65 14.89 9.16
N ALA A 119 -5.74 14.12 9.14
CA ALA A 119 -6.36 13.59 10.37
C ALA A 119 -5.44 12.57 11.07
N GLU A 120 -4.85 11.63 10.32
CA GLU A 120 -3.90 10.64 10.86
C GLU A 120 -2.61 11.31 11.36
N TRP A 121 -2.11 12.33 10.66
CA TRP A 121 -0.96 13.12 11.10
C TRP A 121 -1.23 13.77 12.46
N ARG A 122 -2.39 14.44 12.59
CA ARG A 122 -2.84 15.02 13.86
C ARG A 122 -3.02 13.95 14.93
N ARG A 123 -3.53 12.76 14.62
CA ARG A 123 -3.64 11.66 15.59
C ARG A 123 -2.26 11.18 16.09
N LEU A 124 -1.26 11.12 15.21
CA LEU A 124 0.09 10.62 15.52
C LEU A 124 1.00 11.65 16.20
N ARG A 125 0.70 12.95 16.06
CA ARG A 125 1.54 14.05 16.55
C ARG A 125 0.82 15.02 17.48
N GLY A 126 -0.50 14.90 17.63
CA GLY A 126 -1.31 15.62 18.60
C GLY A 126 -1.05 15.09 20.00
N LYS A 127 0.07 15.52 20.58
CA LYS A 127 0.25 15.68 22.01
C LYS A 127 0.42 17.16 22.27
#